data_AF-W5SD08-F1
#
_entry.id   AF-W5SD08-F1
#
_cell.length_a   1.000
_cell.length_b   1.000
_cell.length_c   1.000
_cell.angle_alpha   90.00
_cell.angle_beta   90.00
_cell.angle_gamma   90.00
#
_symmetry.space_group_name_H-M   'P 1'
#
loop_
_entity.id
_entity.type
_entity.pdbx_description
1 polymer ?
#
loop_
_entity_poly.entity_id
_entity_poly.type
_entity_poly.pdbx_seq_one_letter_code
_entity_poly.pdbx_strand_id
1 'polypeptide(L)'
;MSNLISQEANMKKSILTVCMFILLCLLSCDINALNDLLGEAREKFLDGNKNNKDLHYIQGNQDIQEEQEEIVNGLEERERIQQDIEVEPVVPVNKMTSVFQYSQAKIEIKEEDLIPNTKEEKEAEAEIEKVKSVLEKSGFQQLIENAHKLKSEYEQLESDLHGTFAELQTKLQEQIDLKKVNLRNNSNRTKIQRLKKLQNQLKISFDLERLISQVDSGLSGLESARFFFEKAQKSLKEAITERLENELRKNRFLRRVNGNLPKQLSREARRYAENSLEQLESSSLELNEAMAKKEEIKKLIEGAKSYLASLVR
;
A
#
# COMPACT_ATOMS: atom_id res chain seq x y z
N MET A 1 -15.02 22.99 14.90
CA MET A 1 -14.65 21.55 14.80
C MET A 1 -14.35 21.11 13.37
N SER A 2 -15.02 21.64 12.35
CA SER A 2 -14.78 21.32 10.93
C SER A 2 -13.39 21.69 10.39
N ASN A 3 -12.77 22.78 10.88
CA ASN A 3 -11.42 23.19 10.42
C ASN A 3 -10.28 22.30 10.94
N LEU A 4 -10.42 21.68 12.12
CA LEU A 4 -9.39 20.80 12.69
C LEU A 4 -9.31 19.46 11.95
N ILE A 5 -10.46 18.87 11.63
CA ILE A 5 -10.56 17.63 10.83
C ILE A 5 -10.02 17.87 9.41
N SER A 6 -10.29 19.05 8.82
CA SER A 6 -9.77 19.41 7.50
C SER A 6 -8.25 19.66 7.50
N GLN A 7 -7.67 20.16 8.60
CA GLN A 7 -6.22 20.31 8.73
C GLN A 7 -5.53 18.96 8.93
N GLU A 8 -6.10 18.08 9.76
CA GLU A 8 -5.55 16.75 10.00
C GLU A 8 -5.56 15.88 8.73
N ALA A 9 -6.67 15.88 8.00
CA ALA A 9 -6.78 15.18 6.72
C ALA A 9 -5.79 15.72 5.66
N ASN A 10 -5.57 17.05 5.63
CA ASN A 10 -4.57 17.65 4.74
C ASN A 10 -3.13 17.31 5.13
N MET A 11 -2.83 17.23 6.43
CA MET A 11 -1.50 16.82 6.90
C MET A 11 -1.23 15.35 6.59
N LYS A 12 -2.19 14.45 6.82
CA LYS A 12 -2.08 13.02 6.47
C LYS A 12 -1.85 12.83 4.97
N LYS A 13 -2.62 13.54 4.14
CA LYS A 13 -2.42 13.59 2.68
C LYS A 13 -1.00 14.08 2.30
N SER A 14 -0.53 15.17 2.91
CA SER A 14 0.82 15.68 2.66
C SER A 14 1.91 14.67 3.05
N ILE A 15 1.74 13.95 4.16
CA ILE A 15 2.70 12.94 4.63
C ILE A 15 2.70 11.76 3.68
N LEU A 16 1.53 11.26 3.28
CA LEU A 16 1.41 10.16 2.34
C LEU A 16 2.04 10.48 0.97
N THR A 17 1.74 11.65 0.42
CA THR A 17 2.34 12.08 -0.85
C THR A 17 3.87 12.16 -0.73
N VAL A 18 4.39 12.63 0.40
CA VAL A 18 5.83 12.62 0.67
C VAL A 18 6.38 11.19 0.78
N CYS A 19 5.70 10.30 1.51
CA CYS A 19 6.07 8.89 1.61
C CYS A 19 6.14 8.21 0.24
N MET A 20 5.15 8.46 -0.63
CA MET A 20 5.13 7.94 -2.00
C MET A 20 6.26 8.48 -2.85
N PHE A 21 6.55 9.77 -2.73
CA PHE A 21 7.63 10.39 -3.47
C PHE A 21 9.00 9.86 -3.01
N ILE A 22 9.18 9.65 -1.71
CA ILE A 22 10.37 9.02 -1.13
C ILE A 22 10.53 7.60 -1.69
N LEU A 23 9.46 6.79 -1.73
CA LEU A 23 9.48 5.45 -2.33
C LEU A 23 9.96 5.51 -3.78
N LEU A 24 9.41 6.44 -4.58
CA LEU A 24 9.77 6.58 -5.99
C LEU A 24 11.23 6.99 -6.19
N CYS A 25 11.71 7.98 -5.45
CA CYS A 25 13.09 8.46 -5.59
C CYS A 25 14.12 7.43 -5.12
N LEU A 26 13.83 6.74 -4.01
CA LEU A 26 14.75 5.74 -3.48
C LEU A 26 14.78 4.47 -4.35
N LEU A 27 13.65 4.06 -4.96
CA LEU A 27 13.59 2.88 -5.83
C LEU A 27 14.10 3.14 -7.25
N SER A 28 14.03 4.39 -7.71
CA SER A 28 14.69 4.80 -8.95
C SER A 28 16.21 5.02 -8.80
N CYS A 29 16.77 4.87 -7.59
CA CYS A 29 18.16 5.23 -7.27
C CYS A 29 18.52 6.69 -7.59
N ASP A 30 17.54 7.59 -7.72
CA ASP A 30 17.77 9.01 -7.95
C ASP A 30 17.82 9.79 -6.63
N ILE A 31 18.91 9.56 -5.90
CA ILE A 31 19.18 10.21 -4.60
C ILE A 31 19.34 11.73 -4.76
N ASN A 32 19.73 12.20 -5.95
CA ASN A 32 19.86 13.63 -6.24
C ASN A 32 18.48 14.29 -6.35
N ALA A 33 17.53 13.66 -7.04
CA ALA A 33 16.14 14.11 -7.06
C ALA A 33 15.49 14.13 -5.66
N LEU A 34 15.85 13.17 -4.79
CA LEU A 34 15.37 13.14 -3.41
C LEU A 34 15.92 14.31 -2.57
N ASN A 35 17.22 14.59 -2.67
CA ASN A 35 17.87 15.65 -1.90
C ASN A 35 17.44 17.06 -2.33
N ASP A 36 17.32 17.30 -3.63
CA ASP A 36 16.88 18.58 -4.17
C ASP A 36 15.45 18.89 -3.72
N LEU A 37 14.58 17.89 -3.71
CA LEU A 37 13.19 18.04 -3.32
C LEU A 37 12.98 18.12 -1.80
N LEU A 38 13.78 17.41 -1.00
CA LEU A 38 13.83 17.60 0.45
C LEU A 38 14.28 19.03 0.79
N GLY A 39 15.23 19.59 0.04
CA GLY A 39 15.61 21.00 0.13
C GLY A 39 14.42 21.93 -0.13
N GLU A 40 13.70 21.69 -1.23
CA GLU A 40 12.56 22.51 -1.65
C GLU A 40 11.36 22.40 -0.71
N ALA A 41 11.05 21.20 -0.21
CA ALA A 41 10.00 20.96 0.78
C ALA A 41 10.34 21.62 2.12
N ARG A 42 11.61 21.60 2.52
CA ARG A 42 12.10 22.25 3.75
C ARG A 42 12.03 23.78 3.64
N GLU A 43 12.33 24.35 2.48
CA GLU A 43 12.13 25.78 2.22
C GLU A 43 10.64 26.17 2.28
N LYS A 44 9.76 25.39 1.64
CA LYS A 44 8.30 25.64 1.65
C LYS A 44 7.68 25.47 3.05
N PHE A 45 8.17 24.52 3.85
CA PHE A 45 7.75 24.35 5.25
C PHE A 45 8.24 25.50 6.14
N LEU A 46 9.47 25.99 5.94
CA LEU A 46 10.03 27.10 6.71
C LEU A 46 9.34 28.44 6.39
N ASP A 47 8.93 28.66 5.14
CA ASP A 47 8.16 29.86 4.77
C ASP A 47 6.70 29.79 5.22
N GLY A 48 6.09 28.60 5.23
CA GLY A 48 4.74 28.40 5.79
C GLY A 48 4.66 28.55 7.32
N ASN A 49 5.76 28.33 8.04
CA ASN A 49 5.77 28.27 9.51
C ASN A 49 6.15 29.60 10.21
N LYS A 50 6.35 30.70 9.47
CA LYS A 50 6.53 32.04 10.05
C LYS A 50 5.27 32.57 10.78
N ASN A 51 4.12 31.91 10.61
CA ASN A 51 2.82 32.39 11.12
C ASN A 51 2.17 31.53 12.22
N ASN A 52 2.81 30.48 12.75
CA ASN A 52 2.24 29.69 13.86
C ASN A 52 3.23 29.55 15.02
N LYS A 53 3.21 30.54 15.92
CA LYS A 53 3.62 30.36 17.30
C LYS A 53 2.45 29.69 18.01
N ASP A 54 2.56 28.38 18.21
CA ASP A 54 1.99 27.59 19.31
C ASP A 54 1.66 26.19 18.81
N LEU A 55 2.47 25.21 19.19
CA LEU A 55 2.04 23.82 19.27
C LEU A 55 2.91 23.12 20.33
N HIS A 56 2.32 23.02 21.51
CA HIS A 56 2.84 22.27 22.64
C HIS A 56 2.86 20.79 22.27
N TYR A 57 4.02 20.16 22.41
CA TYR A 57 4.24 18.73 22.19
C TYR A 57 3.39 17.93 23.19
N ILE A 58 2.43 17.14 22.71
CA ILE A 58 1.74 16.14 23.55
C ILE A 58 2.22 14.77 23.12
N GLN A 59 2.95 14.14 24.03
CA GLN A 59 3.35 12.75 24.02
C GLN A 59 2.29 11.96 24.80
N GLY A 60 1.69 10.94 24.19
CA GLY A 60 0.64 10.14 24.83
C GLY A 60 0.31 8.82 24.10
N ASN A 61 0.85 7.75 24.67
CA ASN A 61 0.60 6.30 24.60
C ASN A 61 -0.55 5.67 23.78
N GLN A 62 -0.18 4.50 23.24
CA GLN A 62 -0.89 3.21 23.07
C GLN A 62 -2.28 3.08 23.72
N ASP A 63 -3.25 2.63 22.92
CA ASP A 63 -4.12 1.47 23.17
C ASP A 63 -5.35 1.53 22.25
N ILE A 64 -5.36 0.76 21.15
CA ILE A 64 -6.59 0.21 20.54
C ILE A 64 -6.24 -1.15 19.93
N GLN A 65 -6.33 -2.18 20.77
CA GLN A 65 -6.49 -3.57 20.37
C GLN A 65 -7.95 -3.94 20.72
N GLU A 66 -8.58 -4.79 19.91
CA GLU A 66 -9.98 -5.27 20.00
C GLU A 66 -11.04 -4.49 19.21
N GLU A 67 -11.05 -4.68 17.88
CA GLU A 67 -12.29 -4.76 17.08
C GLU A 67 -11.98 -5.32 15.66
N GLN A 68 -11.47 -6.56 15.57
CA GLN A 68 -11.23 -7.21 14.26
C GLN A 68 -11.64 -8.70 14.19
N GLU A 69 -12.45 -9.22 15.12
CA GLU A 69 -12.81 -10.65 15.11
C GLU A 69 -14.23 -10.99 14.61
N GLU A 70 -15.07 -10.03 14.21
CA GLU A 70 -16.47 -10.33 13.86
C GLU A 70 -16.84 -10.24 12.36
N ILE A 71 -15.87 -10.14 11.45
CA ILE A 71 -16.16 -10.06 9.99
C ILE A 71 -15.68 -11.30 9.21
N VAL A 72 -14.96 -12.23 9.85
CA VAL A 72 -14.45 -13.45 9.18
C VAL A 72 -15.50 -14.58 9.11
N ASN A 73 -16.56 -14.55 9.93
CA ASN A 73 -17.55 -15.66 9.97
C ASN A 73 -18.79 -15.47 9.08
N GLY A 74 -18.82 -14.48 8.18
CA GLY A 74 -19.96 -14.21 7.29
C GLY A 74 -19.86 -14.79 5.88
N LEU A 75 -18.74 -15.45 5.52
CA LEU A 75 -18.39 -15.73 4.12
C LEU A 75 -18.60 -17.18 3.64
N GLU A 76 -18.96 -18.13 4.52
CA GLU A 76 -19.10 -19.56 4.13
C GLU A 76 -20.50 -20.03 3.74
N GLU A 77 -21.55 -19.19 3.80
CA GLU A 77 -22.94 -19.68 3.64
C GLU A 77 -23.64 -19.28 2.32
N ARG A 78 -22.90 -19.00 1.23
CA ARG A 78 -23.53 -18.71 -0.07
C ARG A 78 -23.02 -19.48 -1.30
N GLU A 79 -22.22 -20.53 -1.11
CA GLU A 79 -21.74 -21.38 -2.22
C GLU A 79 -22.34 -22.79 -2.28
N ARG A 80 -23.59 -22.96 -1.82
CA ARG A 80 -24.35 -24.19 -2.09
C ARG A 80 -25.75 -23.85 -2.54
N ILE A 81 -25.98 -23.94 -3.85
CA ILE A 81 -27.13 -24.58 -4.53
C ILE A 81 -27.04 -24.15 -6.01
N GLN A 82 -26.48 -25.04 -6.83
CA GLN A 82 -26.92 -25.29 -8.20
C GLN A 82 -26.25 -26.60 -8.66
N GLN A 83 -26.94 -27.71 -8.42
CA GLN A 83 -26.70 -28.99 -9.07
C GLN A 83 -27.89 -29.29 -10.00
N ASP A 84 -27.53 -29.91 -11.13
CA ASP A 84 -28.32 -30.36 -12.28
C ASP A 84 -29.74 -30.89 -12.01
N ILE A 85 -30.69 -30.53 -12.89
CA ILE A 85 -31.72 -31.45 -13.40
C ILE A 85 -32.01 -31.12 -14.88
N GLU A 86 -31.76 -32.11 -15.73
CA GLU A 86 -32.14 -32.24 -17.14
C GLU A 86 -33.58 -32.81 -17.24
N VAL A 87 -34.51 -32.16 -17.97
CA VAL A 87 -35.72 -32.78 -18.55
C VAL A 87 -36.16 -32.07 -19.84
N GLU A 88 -36.44 -32.87 -20.87
CA GLU A 88 -36.91 -32.57 -22.23
C GLU A 88 -38.29 -31.84 -22.36
N PRO A 89 -38.65 -31.34 -23.56
CA PRO A 89 -39.62 -30.25 -23.75
C PRO A 89 -41.06 -30.73 -24.00
N VAL A 90 -42.05 -29.94 -23.53
CA VAL A 90 -43.45 -30.03 -23.97
C VAL A 90 -44.01 -28.63 -24.23
N VAL A 91 -44.55 -28.43 -25.43
CA VAL A 91 -45.26 -27.24 -25.93
C VAL A 91 -46.68 -27.70 -26.34
N PRO A 92 -47.71 -26.85 -26.54
CA PRO A 92 -48.12 -25.57 -25.94
C PRO A 92 -49.58 -25.60 -25.43
N VAL A 93 -50.02 -24.63 -24.61
CA VAL A 93 -51.43 -24.15 -24.69
C VAL A 93 -51.51 -22.64 -24.57
N ASN A 94 -52.10 -22.08 -25.61
CA ASN A 94 -52.36 -20.69 -25.94
C ASN A 94 -53.32 -20.01 -24.94
N LYS A 95 -52.95 -18.83 -24.41
CA LYS A 95 -53.93 -17.83 -23.98
C LYS A 95 -53.36 -16.42 -24.13
N MET A 96 -53.73 -15.82 -25.27
CA MET A 96 -53.86 -14.40 -25.53
C MET A 96 -53.97 -13.54 -24.26
N THR A 97 -52.99 -12.68 -24.04
CA THR A 97 -53.27 -11.36 -23.47
C THR A 97 -52.39 -10.34 -24.18
N SER A 98 -53.07 -9.33 -24.69
CA SER A 98 -52.58 -8.24 -25.52
C SER A 98 -51.26 -7.66 -25.01
N VAL A 99 -50.28 -7.65 -25.91
CA VAL A 99 -48.98 -7.02 -25.79
C VAL A 99 -49.18 -5.51 -25.68
N PHE A 100 -49.02 -4.93 -24.49
CA PHE A 100 -48.67 -3.52 -24.37
C PHE A 100 -47.20 -3.39 -24.78
N GLN A 101 -46.96 -3.19 -26.08
CA GLN A 101 -45.64 -2.90 -26.61
C GLN A 101 -45.29 -1.46 -26.24
N TYR A 102 -44.82 -1.24 -25.01
CA TYR A 102 -44.06 -0.05 -24.70
C TYR A 102 -42.78 -0.13 -25.51
N SER A 103 -42.66 0.70 -26.54
CA SER A 103 -41.38 1.02 -27.13
C SER A 103 -40.53 1.68 -26.05
N GLN A 104 -39.80 0.87 -25.28
CA GLN A 104 -38.65 1.34 -24.54
C GLN A 104 -37.64 1.73 -25.60
N ALA A 105 -37.64 3.00 -26.00
CA ALA A 105 -36.44 3.58 -26.57
C ALA A 105 -35.34 3.32 -25.54
N LYS A 106 -34.42 2.39 -25.88
CA LYS A 106 -33.27 2.08 -25.06
C LYS A 106 -32.39 3.32 -25.13
N ILE A 107 -32.60 4.24 -24.20
CA ILE A 107 -31.77 5.44 -24.08
C ILE A 107 -30.40 4.91 -23.66
N GLU A 108 -29.42 5.07 -24.54
CA GLU A 108 -28.05 4.66 -24.32
C GLU A 108 -27.40 5.73 -23.43
N ILE A 109 -27.18 5.39 -22.15
CA ILE A 109 -26.42 6.24 -21.23
C ILE A 109 -24.96 6.20 -21.69
N LYS A 110 -24.42 7.37 -22.06
CA LYS A 110 -23.02 7.49 -22.49
C LYS A 110 -22.13 7.78 -21.29
N GLU A 111 -20.83 7.59 -21.46
CA GLU A 111 -19.85 7.90 -20.41
C GLU A 111 -19.85 9.39 -20.03
N GLU A 112 -20.14 10.27 -20.98
CA GLU A 112 -20.29 11.72 -20.78
C GLU A 112 -21.46 12.09 -19.85
N ASP A 113 -22.47 11.22 -19.73
CA ASP A 113 -23.64 11.44 -18.88
C ASP A 113 -23.36 11.11 -17.40
N LEU A 114 -22.22 10.48 -17.08
CA LEU A 114 -21.86 9.98 -15.76
C LEU A 114 -21.33 11.09 -14.83
N ILE A 115 -22.14 12.13 -14.65
CA ILE A 115 -21.78 13.29 -13.82
C ILE A 115 -22.34 13.11 -12.40
N PRO A 116 -21.48 13.15 -11.35
CA PRO A 116 -21.93 13.18 -9.97
C PRO A 116 -22.85 14.37 -9.69
N ASN A 117 -24.07 14.10 -9.24
CA ASN A 117 -25.08 15.14 -9.00
C ASN A 117 -25.57 15.14 -7.55
N THR A 118 -25.84 13.95 -6.99
CA THR A 118 -26.31 13.83 -5.61
C THR A 118 -25.19 14.14 -4.61
N LYS A 119 -25.58 14.42 -3.36
CA LYS A 119 -24.61 14.67 -2.29
C LYS A 119 -23.68 13.47 -2.10
N GLU A 120 -24.23 12.27 -2.05
CA GLU A 120 -23.47 11.04 -1.86
C GLU A 120 -22.53 10.74 -3.03
N GLU A 121 -22.97 10.96 -4.29
CA GLU A 121 -22.10 10.82 -5.47
C GLU A 121 -20.92 11.80 -5.42
N LYS A 122 -21.18 13.06 -5.05
CA LYS A 122 -20.13 14.09 -4.93
C LYS A 122 -19.14 13.79 -3.81
N GLU A 123 -19.61 13.26 -2.68
CA GLU A 123 -18.74 12.80 -1.59
C GLU A 123 -17.86 11.64 -2.03
N ALA A 124 -18.42 10.66 -2.76
CA ALA A 124 -17.66 9.53 -3.29
C ALA A 124 -16.61 9.98 -4.32
N GLU A 125 -16.99 10.85 -5.26
CA GLU A 125 -16.06 11.42 -6.25
C GLU A 125 -14.91 12.17 -5.56
N ALA A 126 -15.23 13.00 -4.55
CA ALA A 126 -14.21 13.73 -3.81
C ALA A 126 -13.19 12.81 -3.13
N GLU A 127 -13.62 11.65 -2.62
CA GLU A 127 -12.72 10.68 -2.01
C GLU A 127 -11.86 9.94 -3.05
N ILE A 128 -12.46 9.56 -4.18
CA ILE A 128 -11.74 8.96 -5.31
C ILE A 128 -10.67 9.93 -5.84
N GLU A 129 -10.99 11.23 -5.93
CA GLU A 129 -10.04 12.27 -6.33
C GLU A 129 -8.88 12.44 -5.33
N LYS A 130 -9.12 12.22 -4.03
CA LYS A 130 -8.01 12.18 -3.06
C LYS A 130 -7.04 11.04 -3.38
N VAL A 131 -7.55 9.83 -3.62
CA VAL A 131 -6.70 8.68 -3.97
C VAL A 131 -5.92 8.97 -5.26
N LYS A 132 -6.59 9.49 -6.31
CA LYS A 132 -5.92 9.90 -7.55
C LYS A 132 -4.81 10.92 -7.30
N SER A 133 -5.06 11.94 -6.49
CA SER A 133 -4.08 12.98 -6.21
C SER A 133 -2.85 12.48 -5.46
N VAL A 134 -3.00 11.43 -4.65
CA VAL A 134 -1.86 10.77 -3.98
C VAL A 134 -1.03 9.97 -5.00
N LEU A 135 -1.71 9.33 -5.95
CA LEU A 135 -1.10 8.50 -6.97
C LEU A 135 -0.50 9.28 -8.16
N GLU A 136 -0.75 10.59 -8.23
CA GLU A 136 -0.47 11.54 -9.32
C GLU A 136 0.49 11.05 -10.42
N LYS A 137 1.77 10.82 -10.09
CA LYS A 137 2.83 10.56 -11.08
C LYS A 137 3.16 9.10 -11.30
N SER A 138 2.73 8.23 -10.39
CA SER A 138 3.24 6.85 -10.32
C SER A 138 2.16 5.79 -10.45
N GLY A 139 0.96 6.06 -9.96
CA GLY A 139 -0.12 5.08 -10.00
C GLY A 139 0.20 3.80 -9.22
N PHE A 140 -0.79 2.92 -9.09
CA PHE A 140 -0.60 1.64 -8.40
C PHE A 140 0.43 0.74 -9.10
N GLN A 141 0.45 0.75 -10.44
CA GLN A 141 1.34 -0.12 -11.21
C GLN A 141 2.80 0.12 -10.88
N GLN A 142 3.25 1.38 -10.93
CA GLN A 142 4.65 1.69 -10.64
C GLN A 142 5.00 1.36 -9.19
N LEU A 143 4.11 1.60 -8.24
CA LEU A 143 4.32 1.31 -6.81
C LEU A 143 4.47 -0.19 -6.55
N ILE A 144 3.65 -1.02 -7.18
CA ILE A 144 3.71 -2.47 -7.07
C ILE A 144 5.00 -3.01 -7.70
N GLU A 145 5.37 -2.53 -8.90
CA GLU A 145 6.65 -2.89 -9.54
C GLU A 145 7.85 -2.53 -8.67
N ASN A 146 7.80 -1.34 -8.08
CA ASN A 146 8.78 -0.82 -7.14
C ASN A 146 8.92 -1.70 -5.89
N ALA A 147 7.80 -2.12 -5.30
CA ALA A 147 7.80 -3.04 -4.15
C ALA A 147 8.36 -4.42 -4.52
N HIS A 148 8.02 -4.95 -5.71
CA HIS A 148 8.63 -6.18 -6.22
C HIS A 148 10.16 -6.04 -6.39
N LYS A 149 10.62 -4.91 -6.94
CA LYS A 149 12.06 -4.63 -7.05
C LYS A 149 12.73 -4.62 -5.68
N LEU A 150 12.12 -3.97 -4.69
CA LEU A 150 12.61 -3.95 -3.32
C LEU A 150 12.74 -5.37 -2.75
N LYS A 151 11.74 -6.23 -2.98
CA LYS A 151 11.78 -7.64 -2.57
C LYS A 151 12.98 -8.38 -3.19
N SER A 152 13.17 -8.27 -4.50
CA SER A 152 14.32 -8.90 -5.17
C SER A 152 15.68 -8.38 -4.69
N GLU A 153 15.77 -7.08 -4.35
CA GLU A 153 16.97 -6.52 -3.74
C GLU A 153 17.25 -7.09 -2.35
N TYR A 154 16.20 -7.37 -1.57
CA TYR A 154 16.34 -8.04 -0.28
C TYR A 154 16.82 -9.49 -0.41
N GLU A 155 16.33 -10.25 -1.39
CA GLU A 155 16.81 -11.61 -1.70
C GLU A 155 18.31 -11.62 -2.09
N GLN A 156 18.74 -10.62 -2.86
CA GLN A 156 20.17 -10.44 -3.15
C GLN A 156 20.97 -10.07 -1.89
N LEU A 157 20.44 -9.16 -1.07
CA LEU A 157 21.06 -8.74 0.17
C LEU A 157 21.23 -9.91 1.15
N GLU A 158 20.28 -10.83 1.18
CA GLU A 158 20.34 -12.08 1.94
C GLU A 158 21.53 -12.94 1.51
N SER A 159 21.64 -13.18 0.21
CA SER A 159 22.73 -13.97 -0.37
C SER A 159 24.09 -13.34 -0.07
N ASP A 160 24.19 -12.02 -0.20
CA ASP A 160 25.39 -11.23 0.09
C ASP A 160 25.79 -11.29 1.58
N LEU A 161 24.81 -11.22 2.46
CA LEU A 161 25.00 -11.32 3.90
C LEU A 161 25.52 -12.70 4.29
N HIS A 162 24.91 -13.76 3.76
CA HIS A 162 25.36 -15.14 3.97
C HIS A 162 26.78 -15.36 3.47
N GLY A 163 27.11 -14.90 2.25
CA GLY A 163 28.47 -14.99 1.70
C GLY A 163 29.49 -14.27 2.56
N THR A 164 29.19 -13.04 2.97
CA THR A 164 30.06 -12.23 3.83
C THR A 164 30.25 -12.87 5.21
N PHE A 165 29.20 -13.46 5.77
CA PHE A 165 29.26 -14.15 7.05
C PHE A 165 30.12 -15.42 6.99
N ALA A 166 30.00 -16.20 5.92
CA ALA A 166 30.83 -17.38 5.69
C ALA A 166 32.32 -17.02 5.54
N GLU A 167 32.63 -15.96 4.80
CA GLU A 167 34.00 -15.46 4.67
C GLU A 167 34.54 -14.96 6.03
N LEU A 168 33.72 -14.24 6.80
CA LEU A 168 34.07 -13.77 8.14
C LEU A 168 34.41 -14.93 9.07
N GLN A 169 33.60 -15.99 9.07
CA GLN A 169 33.86 -17.18 9.88
C GLN A 169 35.18 -17.85 9.51
N THR A 170 35.45 -17.97 8.20
CA THR A 170 36.70 -18.54 7.69
C THR A 170 37.91 -17.72 8.16
N LYS A 171 37.87 -16.39 7.99
CA LYS A 171 38.93 -15.48 8.43
C LYS A 171 39.12 -15.48 9.94
N LEU A 172 38.03 -15.59 10.71
CA LEU A 172 38.10 -15.70 12.16
C LEU A 172 38.84 -16.97 12.58
N GLN A 173 38.55 -18.10 11.94
CA GLN A 173 39.20 -19.38 12.21
C GLN A 173 40.69 -19.33 11.86
N GLU A 174 41.05 -18.80 10.68
CA GLU A 174 42.45 -18.60 10.27
C GLU A 174 43.24 -17.79 11.31
N GLN A 175 42.68 -16.67 11.79
CA GLN A 175 43.34 -15.82 12.80
C GLN A 175 43.49 -16.52 14.16
N ILE A 176 42.52 -17.35 14.55
CA ILE A 176 42.60 -18.16 15.77
C ILE A 176 43.73 -19.19 15.65
N ASP A 177 43.85 -19.87 14.52
CA ASP A 177 44.88 -20.89 14.32
C ASP A 177 46.28 -20.28 14.21
N LEU A 178 46.43 -19.14 13.53
CA LEU A 178 47.68 -18.36 13.53
C LEU A 178 48.10 -17.91 14.94
N LYS A 179 47.14 -17.56 15.80
CA LYS A 179 47.42 -17.19 17.19
C LYS A 179 47.89 -18.39 18.03
N LYS A 180 47.37 -19.60 17.79
CA LYS A 180 47.84 -20.82 18.48
C LYS A 180 49.30 -21.12 18.16
N VAL A 181 49.71 -20.90 16.90
CA VAL A 181 51.10 -21.11 16.46
C VAL A 181 52.02 -20.00 16.98
N ASN A 182 51.58 -18.75 16.97
CA ASN A 182 52.38 -17.58 17.37
C ASN A 182 51.79 -16.86 18.59
N LEU A 183 51.97 -17.45 19.78
CA LEU A 183 51.37 -16.99 21.06
C LEU A 183 51.70 -15.54 21.47
N ARG A 184 52.80 -14.96 20.96
CA ARG A 184 53.24 -13.58 21.29
C ARG A 184 52.70 -12.48 20.35
N ASN A 185 51.96 -12.81 19.29
CA ASN A 185 51.54 -11.80 18.32
C ASN A 185 50.26 -11.06 18.75
N ASN A 186 50.42 -9.86 19.34
CA ASN A 186 49.31 -9.01 19.76
C ASN A 186 48.41 -8.57 18.59
N SER A 187 48.93 -8.47 17.35
CA SER A 187 48.16 -8.07 16.16
C SER A 187 46.99 -9.04 15.88
N ASN A 188 47.22 -10.35 16.03
CA ASN A 188 46.19 -11.37 15.79
C ASN A 188 45.06 -11.27 16.83
N ARG A 189 45.38 -10.90 18.08
CA ARG A 189 44.38 -10.69 19.13
C ARG A 189 43.44 -9.54 18.76
N THR A 190 43.98 -8.43 18.26
CA THR A 190 43.20 -7.26 17.83
C THR A 190 42.34 -7.58 16.61
N LYS A 191 42.87 -8.33 15.63
CA LYS A 191 42.13 -8.80 14.45
C LYS A 191 40.95 -9.70 14.84
N ILE A 192 41.17 -10.67 15.74
CA ILE A 192 40.11 -11.55 16.27
C ILE A 192 39.02 -10.74 16.98
N GLN A 193 39.39 -9.77 17.82
CA GLN A 193 38.42 -8.92 18.51
C GLN A 193 37.56 -8.11 17.53
N ARG A 194 38.18 -7.54 16.48
CA ARG A 194 37.45 -6.82 15.43
C ARG A 194 36.53 -7.73 14.62
N LEU A 195 36.97 -8.93 14.25
CA LEU A 195 36.14 -9.92 13.55
C LEU A 195 34.94 -10.34 14.40
N LYS A 196 35.12 -10.58 15.71
CA LYS A 196 34.01 -10.86 16.63
C LYS A 196 33.03 -9.68 16.75
N LYS A 197 33.53 -8.44 16.76
CA LYS A 197 32.68 -7.24 16.77
C LYS A 197 31.83 -7.16 15.50
N LEU A 198 32.43 -7.37 14.33
CA LEU A 198 31.71 -7.42 13.05
C LEU A 198 30.69 -8.56 13.00
N GLN A 199 31.05 -9.74 13.48
CA GLN A 199 30.14 -10.89 13.58
C GLN A 199 28.91 -10.54 14.41
N ASN A 200 29.09 -9.90 15.56
CA ASN A 200 27.98 -9.49 16.42
C ASN A 200 27.13 -8.41 15.76
N GLN A 201 27.74 -7.44 15.07
CA GLN A 201 27.01 -6.39 14.35
C GLN A 201 26.15 -6.98 13.23
N LEU A 202 26.71 -7.87 12.40
CA LEU A 202 25.97 -8.55 11.32
C LEU A 202 24.85 -9.44 11.85
N LYS A 203 25.06 -10.08 13.02
CA LYS A 203 24.04 -10.90 13.68
C LYS A 203 22.90 -10.06 14.26
N ILE A 204 23.20 -8.89 14.81
CA ILE A 204 22.19 -7.96 15.34
C ILE A 204 21.36 -7.35 14.21
N SER A 205 21.94 -7.14 13.03
CA SER A 205 21.21 -6.69 11.84
C SER A 205 20.41 -7.81 11.15
N PHE A 206 20.45 -9.04 11.65
CA PHE A 206 19.92 -10.24 10.99
C PHE A 206 18.41 -10.46 11.23
N ASP A 207 17.61 -9.42 11.06
CA ASP A 207 16.14 -9.55 10.96
C ASP A 207 15.67 -9.40 9.50
N LEU A 208 16.42 -10.00 8.58
CA LEU A 208 16.12 -9.88 7.16
C LEU A 208 14.78 -10.54 6.80
N GLU A 209 14.48 -11.69 7.42
CA GLU A 209 13.20 -12.39 7.25
C GLU A 209 12.00 -11.52 7.69
N ARG A 210 12.17 -10.75 8.78
CA ARG A 210 11.17 -9.76 9.22
C ARG A 210 11.01 -8.65 8.19
N LEU A 211 12.10 -8.16 7.62
CA LEU A 211 12.07 -7.09 6.62
C LEU A 211 11.48 -7.55 5.29
N ILE A 212 11.78 -8.78 4.84
CA ILE A 212 11.17 -9.40 3.66
C ILE A 212 9.66 -9.54 3.89
N SER A 213 9.26 -10.02 5.07
CA SER A 213 7.85 -10.13 5.44
C SER A 213 7.15 -8.77 5.45
N GLN A 214 7.82 -7.72 5.93
CA GLN A 214 7.31 -6.33 5.90
C GLN A 214 7.15 -5.82 4.45
N VAL A 215 8.07 -6.16 3.55
CA VAL A 215 7.93 -5.83 2.11
C VAL A 215 6.74 -6.59 1.50
N ASP A 216 6.55 -7.85 1.86
CA ASP A 216 5.41 -8.66 1.38
C ASP A 216 4.07 -8.14 1.89
N SER A 217 3.98 -7.74 3.16
CA SER A 217 2.81 -7.06 3.72
C SER A 217 2.53 -5.75 2.99
N GLY A 218 3.55 -4.92 2.78
CA GLY A 218 3.43 -3.68 2.02
C GLY A 218 2.95 -3.90 0.59
N LEU A 219 3.46 -4.94 -0.10
CA LEU A 219 3.01 -5.32 -1.44
C LEU A 219 1.52 -5.72 -1.43
N SER A 220 1.13 -6.60 -0.52
CA SER A 220 -0.26 -7.07 -0.41
C SER A 220 -1.24 -5.94 -0.11
N GLY A 221 -0.85 -4.99 0.75
CA GLY A 221 -1.67 -3.82 1.02
C GLY A 221 -1.74 -2.83 -0.16
N LEU A 222 -0.69 -2.69 -0.98
CA LEU A 222 -0.78 -1.95 -2.26
C LEU A 222 -1.74 -2.61 -3.25
N GLU A 223 -1.73 -3.94 -3.36
CA GLU A 223 -2.68 -4.69 -4.20
C GLU A 223 -4.12 -4.52 -3.70
N SER A 224 -4.32 -4.58 -2.37
CA SER A 224 -5.61 -4.34 -1.72
C SER A 224 -6.10 -2.91 -1.95
N ALA A 225 -5.20 -1.93 -1.83
CA ALA A 225 -5.50 -0.53 -2.13
C ALA A 225 -5.94 -0.34 -3.59
N ARG A 226 -5.27 -1.00 -4.54
CA ARG A 226 -5.65 -0.99 -5.97
C ARG A 226 -7.04 -1.60 -6.17
N PHE A 227 -7.29 -2.76 -5.59
CA PHE A 227 -8.58 -3.43 -5.68
C PHE A 227 -9.73 -2.56 -5.17
N PHE A 228 -9.56 -1.95 -3.98
CA PHE A 228 -10.56 -1.06 -3.42
C PHE A 228 -10.76 0.20 -4.27
N PHE A 229 -9.70 0.76 -4.85
CA PHE A 229 -9.82 1.90 -5.75
C PHE A 229 -10.65 1.57 -6.99
N GLU A 230 -10.38 0.43 -7.64
CA GLU A 230 -11.14 -0.05 -8.79
C GLU A 230 -12.61 -0.28 -8.44
N LYS A 231 -12.88 -0.84 -7.26
CA LYS A 231 -14.24 -1.02 -6.73
C LYS A 231 -14.93 0.33 -6.50
N ALA A 232 -14.23 1.31 -5.94
CA ALA A 232 -14.78 2.65 -5.71
C ALA A 232 -15.26 3.29 -7.02
N GLN A 233 -14.40 3.27 -8.05
CA GLN A 233 -14.72 3.81 -9.37
C GLN A 233 -15.91 3.08 -10.00
N LYS A 234 -15.93 1.75 -9.93
CA LYS A 234 -17.01 0.92 -10.48
C LYS A 234 -18.35 1.20 -9.78
N SER A 235 -18.36 1.20 -8.45
CA SER A 235 -19.56 1.44 -7.65
C SER A 235 -20.13 2.84 -7.87
N LEU A 236 -19.28 3.86 -8.05
CA LEU A 236 -19.75 5.21 -8.37
C LEU A 236 -20.37 5.29 -9.76
N LYS A 237 -19.74 4.67 -10.77
CA LYS A 237 -20.28 4.57 -12.13
C LYS A 237 -21.65 3.87 -12.13
N GLU A 238 -21.78 2.78 -11.37
CA GLU A 238 -23.03 2.03 -11.21
C GLU A 238 -24.11 2.87 -10.50
N ALA A 239 -23.75 3.58 -9.43
CA ALA A 239 -24.65 4.46 -8.71
C ALA A 239 -25.27 5.55 -9.62
N ILE A 240 -24.43 6.22 -10.41
CA ILE A 240 -24.86 7.27 -11.32
C ILE A 240 -25.74 6.69 -12.44
N THR A 241 -25.36 5.53 -12.99
CA THR A 241 -26.13 4.84 -14.03
C THR A 241 -27.52 4.47 -13.52
N GLU A 242 -27.60 3.84 -12.34
CA GLU A 242 -28.87 3.48 -11.70
C GLU A 242 -29.73 4.71 -11.40
N ARG A 243 -29.13 5.83 -10.96
CA ARG A 243 -29.87 7.09 -10.78
C ARG A 243 -30.48 7.56 -12.10
N LEU A 244 -29.68 7.66 -13.17
CA LEU A 244 -30.13 8.13 -14.48
C LEU A 244 -31.24 7.22 -15.04
N GLU A 245 -31.08 5.90 -14.95
CA GLU A 245 -32.13 4.95 -15.35
C GLU A 245 -33.44 5.16 -14.57
N ASN A 246 -33.34 5.36 -13.25
CA ASN A 246 -34.50 5.60 -12.39
C ASN A 246 -35.19 6.95 -12.68
N GLU A 247 -34.45 7.96 -13.14
CA GLU A 247 -35.01 9.21 -13.64
C GLU A 247 -35.76 9.03 -14.97
N LEU A 248 -35.27 8.14 -15.85
CA LEU A 248 -35.88 7.84 -17.15
C LEU A 248 -37.15 6.95 -17.04
N ARG A 249 -37.27 6.11 -16.01
CA ARG A 249 -38.43 5.25 -15.79
C ARG A 249 -39.67 6.07 -15.38
N LYS A 250 -40.59 6.31 -16.33
CA LYS A 250 -41.88 7.03 -16.12
C LYS A 250 -42.84 6.38 -15.11
N ASN A 251 -42.65 5.11 -14.76
CA ASN A 251 -43.55 4.38 -13.87
C ASN A 251 -43.23 4.64 -12.39
N ARG A 252 -44.11 5.38 -11.70
CA ARG A 252 -43.99 5.76 -10.28
C ARG A 252 -43.80 4.58 -9.32
N PHE A 253 -44.29 3.39 -9.66
CA PHE A 253 -44.21 2.19 -8.80
C PHE A 253 -42.79 1.59 -8.74
N LEU A 254 -42.07 1.50 -9.85
CA LEU A 254 -40.68 1.01 -9.87
C LEU A 254 -39.70 2.01 -9.26
N ARG A 255 -40.03 3.30 -9.30
CA ARG A 255 -39.25 4.40 -8.69
C ARG A 255 -39.09 4.28 -7.16
N ARG A 256 -40.01 3.58 -6.48
CA ARG A 256 -39.99 3.41 -5.01
C ARG A 256 -39.20 2.21 -4.52
N VAL A 257 -39.08 1.13 -5.31
CA VAL A 257 -38.43 -0.11 -4.86
C VAL A 257 -36.90 0.00 -4.92
N ASN A 258 -36.35 0.70 -5.93
CA ASN A 258 -34.91 0.89 -6.11
C ASN A 258 -34.39 2.31 -5.77
N GLY A 259 -35.22 3.19 -5.20
CA GLY A 259 -34.82 4.59 -4.94
C GLY A 259 -33.62 4.76 -3.98
N ASN A 260 -33.36 3.74 -3.15
CA ASN A 260 -32.24 3.75 -2.19
C ASN A 260 -30.95 3.13 -2.75
N LEU A 261 -31.03 2.34 -3.83
CA LEU A 261 -29.89 1.61 -4.39
C LEU A 261 -28.77 2.55 -4.90
N PRO A 262 -29.05 3.61 -5.69
CA PRO A 262 -28.01 4.56 -6.10
C PRO A 262 -27.26 5.20 -4.92
N LYS A 263 -28.01 5.49 -3.85
CA LYS A 263 -27.47 6.09 -2.62
C LYS A 263 -26.61 5.10 -1.84
N GLN A 264 -26.98 3.82 -1.79
CA GLN A 264 -26.17 2.76 -1.18
C GLN A 264 -24.87 2.56 -1.96
N LEU A 265 -24.95 2.41 -3.29
CA LEU A 265 -23.78 2.26 -4.16
C LEU A 265 -22.82 3.46 -4.06
N SER A 266 -23.34 4.69 -3.96
CA SER A 266 -22.52 5.88 -3.75
C SER A 266 -21.77 5.84 -2.40
N ARG A 267 -22.43 5.37 -1.34
CA ARG A 267 -21.81 5.22 -0.02
C ARG A 267 -20.76 4.11 -0.01
N GLU A 268 -21.01 3.01 -0.71
CA GLU A 268 -20.03 1.94 -0.90
C GLU A 268 -18.82 2.44 -1.69
N ALA A 269 -19.04 3.18 -2.77
CA ALA A 269 -17.95 3.80 -3.53
C ALA A 269 -17.06 4.68 -2.65
N ARG A 270 -17.67 5.50 -1.79
CA ARG A 270 -16.93 6.31 -0.83
C ARG A 270 -16.12 5.45 0.15
N ARG A 271 -16.72 4.43 0.76
CA ARG A 271 -16.04 3.52 1.70
C ARG A 271 -14.88 2.77 1.03
N TYR A 272 -15.06 2.35 -0.21
CA TYR A 272 -13.98 1.72 -0.96
C TYR A 272 -12.83 2.69 -1.25
N ALA A 273 -13.11 3.96 -1.55
CA ALA A 273 -12.07 4.96 -1.70
C ALA A 273 -11.35 5.26 -0.37
N GLU A 274 -12.08 5.36 0.74
CA GLU A 274 -11.52 5.49 2.10
C GLU A 274 -10.58 4.32 2.42
N ASN A 275 -11.04 3.08 2.24
CA ASN A 275 -10.24 1.87 2.47
C ASN A 275 -9.01 1.81 1.55
N SER A 276 -9.16 2.22 0.29
CA SER A 276 -8.04 2.28 -0.65
C SER A 276 -6.95 3.21 -0.13
N LEU A 277 -7.33 4.39 0.36
CA LEU A 277 -6.40 5.38 0.89
C LEU A 277 -5.71 4.85 2.16
N GLU A 278 -6.46 4.25 3.09
CA GLU A 278 -5.91 3.69 4.33
C GLU A 278 -4.86 2.60 4.06
N GLN A 279 -5.18 1.66 3.16
CA GLN A 279 -4.24 0.61 2.75
C GLN A 279 -3.00 1.22 2.08
N LEU A 280 -3.21 2.22 1.22
CA LEU A 280 -2.12 2.94 0.57
C LEU A 280 -1.20 3.63 1.58
N GLU A 281 -1.76 4.25 2.62
CA GLU A 281 -1.02 4.89 3.71
C GLU A 281 -0.16 3.90 4.49
N SER A 282 -0.78 2.84 4.99
CA SER A 282 -0.10 1.83 5.79
C SER A 282 1.02 1.15 5.01
N SER A 283 0.72 0.67 3.79
CA SER A 283 1.71 -0.01 2.95
C SER A 283 2.86 0.89 2.53
N SER A 284 2.58 2.16 2.23
CA SER A 284 3.64 3.09 1.85
C SER A 284 4.60 3.36 3.01
N LEU A 285 4.09 3.40 4.24
CA LEU A 285 4.90 3.56 5.44
C LEU A 285 5.77 2.31 5.68
N GLU A 286 5.18 1.11 5.61
CA GLU A 286 5.89 -0.16 5.77
C GLU A 286 7.03 -0.31 4.75
N LEU A 287 6.77 -0.01 3.48
CA LEU A 287 7.78 -0.10 2.41
C LEU A 287 8.91 0.91 2.60
N ASN A 288 8.61 2.11 3.09
CA ASN A 288 9.63 3.13 3.36
C ASN A 288 10.55 2.73 4.52
N GLU A 289 9.97 2.21 5.60
CA GLU A 289 10.74 1.70 6.74
C GLU A 289 11.64 0.53 6.34
N ALA A 290 11.08 -0.43 5.59
CA ALA A 290 11.86 -1.53 5.04
C ALA A 290 13.00 -1.00 4.18
N MET A 291 12.76 -0.01 3.32
CA MET A 291 13.81 0.52 2.46
C MET A 291 14.93 1.24 3.22
N ALA A 292 14.58 2.02 4.26
CA ALA A 292 15.58 2.65 5.12
C ALA A 292 16.47 1.60 5.80
N LYS A 293 15.87 0.51 6.29
CA LYS A 293 16.60 -0.60 6.91
C LYS A 293 17.50 -1.35 5.93
N LYS A 294 17.05 -1.54 4.69
CA LYS A 294 17.86 -2.14 3.62
C LYS A 294 19.18 -1.40 3.43
N GLU A 295 19.14 -0.07 3.36
CA GLU A 295 20.33 0.76 3.18
C GLU A 295 21.29 0.71 4.38
N GLU A 296 20.75 0.60 5.61
CA GLU A 296 21.57 0.37 6.80
C GLU A 296 22.32 -0.97 6.73
N ILE A 297 21.61 -2.05 6.35
CA ILE A 297 22.18 -3.40 6.24
C ILE A 297 23.23 -3.45 5.13
N LYS A 298 22.93 -2.85 3.97
CA LYS A 298 23.86 -2.78 2.84
C LYS A 298 25.18 -2.13 3.22
N LYS A 299 25.15 -1.00 3.93
CA LYS A 299 26.36 -0.33 4.44
C LYS A 299 27.15 -1.20 5.42
N LEU A 300 26.47 -1.97 6.28
CA LEU A 300 27.13 -2.91 7.19
C LEU A 300 27.84 -4.03 6.43
N ILE A 301 27.21 -4.59 5.40
CA ILE A 301 27.80 -5.64 4.55
C ILE A 301 29.01 -5.09 3.78
N GLU A 302 28.90 -3.93 3.14
CA GLU A 302 30.02 -3.30 2.43
C GLU A 302 31.20 -2.99 3.36
N GLY A 303 30.93 -2.51 4.57
CA GLY A 303 31.94 -2.29 5.61
C GLY A 303 32.63 -3.59 6.04
N ALA A 304 31.87 -4.68 6.18
CA ALA A 304 32.40 -6.00 6.50
C ALA A 304 33.27 -6.55 5.36
N LYS A 305 32.77 -6.53 4.11
CA LYS A 305 33.51 -6.94 2.90
C LYS A 305 34.85 -6.18 2.79
N SER A 306 34.83 -4.87 2.99
CA SER A 306 36.03 -4.02 2.95
C SER A 306 37.06 -4.41 4.03
N TYR A 307 36.60 -4.68 5.25
CA TYR A 307 37.48 -5.14 6.33
C TYR A 307 38.06 -6.53 6.05
N LEU A 308 37.25 -7.48 5.57
CA LEU A 308 37.71 -8.83 5.23
C LEU A 308 38.77 -8.81 4.12
N ALA A 309 38.56 -8.02 3.07
CA ALA A 309 39.54 -7.82 2.01
C ALA A 309 40.89 -7.27 2.53
N SER A 310 40.86 -6.41 3.56
CA SER A 310 42.08 -5.89 4.19
C SER A 310 42.89 -6.94 4.96
N LEU A 311 42.28 -8.08 5.31
CA LEU A 311 42.95 -9.19 6.02
C LEU A 311 43.60 -10.21 5.07
N VAL A 312 43.34 -10.11 3.75
CA VAL A 312 43.93 -10.98 2.72
C VAL A 312 45.35 -10.52 2.32
N ARG A 313 45.75 -9.30 2.70
CA ARG A 313 47.12 -8.77 2.54
C ARG A 313 47.97 -9.01 3.78
#